data_AF-A0A662R4F4-F1
#
_entry.id   AF-A0A662R4F4-F1
#
_cell.length_a   1.000
_cell.length_b   1.000
_cell.length_c   1.000
_cell.angle_alpha   90.00
_cell.angle_beta   90.00
_cell.angle_gamma   90.00
#
_symmetry.space_group_name_H-M   'P 1'
#
loop_
_entity.id
_entity.type
_entity.pdbx_description
1 polymer ?
#
loop_
_entity_poly.entity_id
_entity_poly.type
_entity_poly.pdbx_seq_one_letter_code
_entity_poly.pdbx_strand_id
1 'polypeptide(L)'
;MESRGFFHLSSKQVPKIKKRSVTINPGMLCQPIGAMQAVLGVHAAIPLVHGSQGCAAYPMRMSNRHYAEPAEIALSSLGEDAAIFGEQIILLRVCMLLQHEGILN
;
A
#
# COMPACT_ATOMS: atom_id res chain seq x y z
N MET A 1 10.90 -41.13 -3.44
CA MET A 1 11.90 -40.05 -3.38
C MET A 1 12.18 -39.59 -4.81
N GLU A 2 11.23 -38.87 -5.42
CA GLU A 2 11.42 -38.19 -6.73
C GLU A 2 10.24 -37.23 -6.97
N SER A 3 10.44 -35.96 -6.63
CA SER A 3 9.55 -34.84 -6.98
C SER A 3 10.41 -33.58 -7.14
N ARG A 4 11.47 -33.67 -7.94
CA ARG A 4 12.31 -32.49 -8.26
C ARG A 4 11.62 -31.70 -9.37
N GLY A 5 11.21 -30.49 -9.00
CA GLY A 5 10.32 -29.63 -9.76
C GLY A 5 10.85 -29.20 -11.13
N PHE A 6 9.92 -29.18 -12.08
CA PHE A 6 10.02 -28.63 -13.44
C PHE A 6 10.49 -27.16 -13.50
N PHE A 7 10.49 -26.43 -12.38
CA PHE A 7 10.96 -25.04 -12.30
C PHE A 7 12.48 -24.86 -12.24
N HIS A 8 13.26 -25.95 -12.13
CA HIS A 8 14.72 -25.87 -11.94
C HIS A 8 15.57 -26.18 -13.19
N LEU A 9 14.98 -26.27 -14.38
CA LEU A 9 15.76 -26.56 -15.59
C LEU A 9 16.14 -25.31 -16.41
N SER A 10 17.46 -25.08 -16.40
CA SER A 10 18.31 -24.58 -17.47
C SER A 10 18.45 -23.06 -17.62
N SER A 11 19.63 -22.59 -17.20
CA SER A 11 20.27 -21.30 -17.48
C SER A 11 20.55 -21.04 -18.97
N LYS A 12 19.64 -21.41 -19.88
CA LYS A 12 19.79 -21.20 -21.33
C LYS A 12 18.72 -20.24 -21.84
N GLN A 13 19.20 -19.08 -22.28
CA GLN A 13 18.52 -18.07 -23.09
C GLN A 13 17.27 -17.47 -22.42
N VAL A 14 17.35 -16.24 -21.90
CA VAL A 14 16.13 -15.43 -21.69
C VAL A 14 15.51 -15.25 -23.08
N PRO A 15 14.41 -15.95 -23.41
CA PRO A 15 13.81 -15.80 -24.73
C PRO A 15 13.29 -14.36 -24.84
N LYS A 16 13.41 -13.74 -26.02
CA LYS A 16 12.85 -12.40 -26.29
C LYS A 16 11.44 -12.33 -25.69
N ILE A 17 11.23 -11.41 -24.76
CA ILE A 17 10.00 -11.29 -23.99
C ILE A 17 8.84 -11.09 -24.96
N LYS A 18 8.07 -12.15 -25.25
CA LYS A 18 6.75 -11.99 -25.85
C LYS A 18 5.93 -11.15 -24.87
N LYS A 19 5.30 -10.06 -25.34
CA LYS A 19 4.37 -9.26 -24.51
C LYS A 19 3.30 -10.20 -23.98
N ARG A 20 3.40 -10.51 -22.69
CA ARG A 20 2.45 -11.32 -21.92
C ARG A 20 1.61 -10.37 -21.08
N SER A 21 0.32 -10.63 -20.94
CA SER A 21 -0.59 -9.84 -20.11
C SER A 21 -0.34 -10.02 -18.61
N VAL A 22 0.19 -11.18 -18.24
CA VAL A 22 0.49 -11.54 -16.85
C VAL A 22 1.84 -10.96 -16.40
N THR A 23 1.87 -10.38 -15.21
CA THR A 23 3.11 -9.99 -14.53
C THR A 23 3.46 -11.07 -13.50
N ILE A 24 4.73 -11.45 -13.43
CA ILE A 24 5.28 -12.46 -12.50
C ILE A 24 6.44 -11.76 -11.81
N ASN A 25 6.45 -11.80 -10.48
CA ASN A 25 7.46 -11.17 -9.63
C ASN A 25 7.72 -9.70 -10.03
N PRO A 26 6.70 -8.81 -9.96
CA PRO A 26 6.91 -7.40 -10.22
C PRO A 26 7.94 -6.84 -9.22
N GLY A 27 8.96 -6.16 -9.74
CA GLY A 27 9.97 -5.46 -8.92
C GLY A 27 9.57 -4.05 -8.52
N MET A 28 8.28 -3.74 -8.55
CA MET A 28 7.74 -2.41 -8.24
C MET A 28 6.54 -2.50 -7.31
N LEU A 29 6.37 -1.46 -6.51
CA LEU A 29 5.30 -1.33 -5.52
C LEU A 29 4.29 -0.26 -5.96
N CYS A 30 3.11 -0.28 -5.36
CA CYS A 30 2.05 0.68 -5.67
C CYS A 30 2.36 2.08 -5.09
N GLN A 31 1.75 3.09 -5.70
CA GLN A 31 1.96 4.51 -5.40
C GLN A 31 1.82 4.90 -3.90
N PRO A 32 0.87 4.35 -3.11
CA PRO A 32 0.71 4.71 -1.70
C PRO A 32 1.96 4.50 -0.84
N ILE A 33 2.83 3.54 -1.20
CA ILE A 33 4.07 3.28 -0.46
C ILE A 33 5.03 4.46 -0.59
N GLY A 34 5.22 4.97 -1.81
CA GLY A 34 6.05 6.14 -2.05
C GLY A 34 5.47 7.41 -1.43
N ALA A 35 4.14 7.61 -1.52
CA ALA A 35 3.47 8.76 -0.92
C ALA A 35 3.59 8.76 0.62
N MET A 36 3.38 7.60 1.26
CA MET A 36 3.57 7.43 2.70
C MET A 36 5.00 7.74 3.13
N GLN A 37 6.00 7.19 2.44
CA GLN A 37 7.42 7.44 2.76
C GLN A 37 7.79 8.92 2.64
N ALA A 38 7.24 9.62 1.63
CA ALA A 38 7.46 11.05 1.47
C ALA A 38 6.87 11.87 2.62
N VAL A 39 5.64 11.56 3.05
CA VAL A 39 4.97 12.29 4.14
C VAL A 39 5.63 12.02 5.49
N LEU A 40 6.09 10.79 5.76
CA LEU A 40 6.83 10.47 6.99
C LEU A 40 8.15 11.26 7.14
N GLY A 41 8.70 11.78 6.03
CA GLY A 41 9.86 12.66 6.04
C GLY A 41 9.54 14.13 6.37
N VAL A 42 8.26 14.51 6.45
CA VAL A 42 7.82 15.87 6.77
C VAL A 42 7.61 16.00 8.28
N HIS A 43 8.17 17.06 8.86
CA HIS A 43 8.05 17.31 10.29
C HIS A 43 6.58 17.46 10.72
N ALA A 44 6.20 16.73 11.76
CA ALA A 44 4.85 16.73 12.34
C ALA A 44 3.73 16.41 11.32
N ALA A 45 4.02 15.62 10.29
CA ALA A 45 3.03 15.16 9.32
C ALA A 45 2.66 13.69 9.54
N ILE A 46 1.39 13.36 9.33
CA ILE A 46 0.89 11.99 9.35
C ILE A 46 0.35 11.64 7.96
N PRO A 47 0.80 10.54 7.33
CA PRO A 47 0.25 10.10 6.05
C PRO A 47 -1.21 9.69 6.21
N LEU A 48 -2.09 10.32 5.43
CA LEU A 48 -3.50 9.94 5.33
C LEU A 48 -3.74 9.24 3.99
N VAL A 49 -4.13 7.98 4.03
CA VAL A 49 -4.55 7.22 2.83
C VAL A 49 -6.07 7.25 2.74
N HIS A 50 -6.59 7.92 1.72
CA HIS A 50 -8.02 7.84 1.41
C HIS A 50 -8.31 6.59 0.57
N GLY A 51 -8.97 5.59 1.14
CA GLY A 51 -9.17 4.32 0.48
C GLY A 51 -9.67 3.23 1.43
N SER A 52 -9.64 1.98 0.94
CA SER A 52 -9.98 0.81 1.74
C SER A 52 -8.88 0.49 2.75
N GLN A 53 -9.21 -0.33 3.75
CA GLN A 53 -8.26 -0.70 4.81
C GLN A 53 -6.96 -1.33 4.31
N GLY A 54 -7.02 -2.08 3.22
CA GLY A 54 -5.85 -2.72 2.60
C GLY A 54 -4.82 -1.70 2.07
N CYS A 55 -5.28 -0.52 1.63
CA CYS A 55 -4.42 0.50 1.04
C CYS A 55 -3.43 1.10 2.05
N ALA A 56 -3.74 1.12 3.34
CA ALA A 56 -2.83 1.58 4.40
C ALA A 56 -2.09 0.40 5.08
N ALA A 57 -2.78 -0.72 5.29
CA ALA A 57 -2.19 -1.88 5.98
C ALA A 57 -0.98 -2.47 5.24
N TYR A 58 -1.02 -2.51 3.91
CA TYR A 58 0.08 -3.06 3.12
C TYR A 58 1.34 -2.16 3.13
N PRO A 59 1.27 -0.84 2.84
CA PRO A 59 2.40 0.07 2.99
C PRO A 59 3.00 0.10 4.39
N MET A 60 2.15 0.12 5.42
CA MET A 60 2.58 0.07 6.82
C MET A 60 3.40 -1.19 7.09
N ARG A 61 2.87 -2.36 6.76
CA ARG A 61 3.57 -3.64 6.99
C ARG A 61 4.87 -3.74 6.20
N MET A 62 4.92 -3.22 4.98
CA MET A 62 6.15 -3.21 4.18
C MET A 62 7.22 -2.32 4.83
N SER A 63 6.85 -1.11 5.24
CA SER A 63 7.74 -0.17 5.92
C SER A 63 8.25 -0.73 7.25
N ASN A 64 7.36 -1.26 8.09
CA ASN A 64 7.74 -1.85 9.38
C ASN A 64 8.70 -3.03 9.21
N ARG A 65 8.55 -3.85 8.15
CA ARG A 65 9.49 -4.94 7.88
C ARG A 65 10.83 -4.48 7.35
N HIS A 66 10.84 -3.41 6.55
CA HIS A 66 12.07 -2.90 5.93
C HIS A 66 12.91 -2.09 6.92
N TYR A 67 12.27 -1.27 7.73
CA TYR A 67 12.95 -0.37 8.68
C TYR A 67 13.00 -0.90 10.11
N ALA A 68 12.25 -1.95 10.43
CA ALA A 68 12.08 -2.47 11.80
C ALA A 68 11.49 -1.44 12.79
N GLU A 69 10.82 -0.40 12.29
CA GLU A 69 10.19 0.67 13.07
C GLU A 69 8.68 0.71 12.83
N PRO A 70 7.85 1.06 13.83
CA PRO A 70 6.42 1.26 13.63
C PRO A 70 6.18 2.53 12.80
N ALA A 71 5.43 2.40 11.70
CA ALA A 71 4.97 3.53 10.91
C ALA A 71 3.48 3.82 11.17
N GLU A 72 3.16 5.07 11.49
CA GLU A 72 1.79 5.54 11.71
C GLU A 72 1.18 6.01 10.38
N ILE A 73 -0.06 5.60 10.11
CA ILE A 73 -0.82 5.98 8.91
C ILE A 73 -2.29 6.15 9.28
N ALA A 74 -2.86 7.30 8.97
CA ALA A 74 -4.29 7.56 9.06
C ALA A 74 -5.02 7.05 7.80
N LEU A 75 -6.29 6.69 7.93
CA LEU A 75 -7.04 6.00 6.88
C LEU A 75 -8.52 6.35 6.94
N SER A 76 -9.17 6.51 5.77
CA SER A 76 -10.63 6.75 5.69
C SER A 76 -11.50 5.49 5.74
N SER A 77 -10.93 4.32 5.46
CA SER A 77 -11.56 3.00 5.58
C SER A 77 -12.87 2.89 4.78
N LEU A 78 -12.78 3.12 3.48
CA LEU A 78 -13.91 2.97 2.56
C LEU A 78 -14.41 1.52 2.52
N GLY A 79 -15.70 1.35 2.77
CA GLY A 79 -16.44 0.12 2.57
C GLY A 79 -17.16 0.09 1.23
N GLU A 80 -17.98 -0.94 1.02
CA GLU A 80 -18.80 -1.12 -0.20
C GLU A 80 -19.88 -0.04 -0.32
N ASP A 81 -20.35 0.49 0.81
CA ASP A 81 -21.29 1.60 0.92
C ASP A 81 -20.78 2.87 0.24
N ALA A 82 -19.48 3.15 0.34
CA ALA A 82 -18.85 4.29 -0.33
C ALA A 82 -18.92 4.20 -1.86
N ALA A 83 -19.03 2.99 -2.44
CA ALA A 83 -19.19 2.82 -3.88
C ALA A 83 -20.60 3.21 -4.37
N ILE A 84 -21.60 3.20 -3.47
CA ILE A 84 -23.00 3.52 -3.79
C ILE A 84 -23.32 4.97 -3.42
N PHE A 85 -22.93 5.39 -2.21
CA PHE A 85 -23.31 6.68 -1.63
C PHE A 85 -22.22 7.75 -1.73
N GLY A 86 -21.02 7.38 -2.20
CA GLY A 86 -19.84 8.24 -2.24
C GLY A 86 -19.12 8.35 -0.89
N GLU A 87 -17.93 8.91 -0.94
CA GLU A 87 -16.95 8.96 0.16
C GLU A 87 -16.89 10.30 0.90
N GLN A 88 -17.62 11.31 0.43
CA GLN A 88 -17.46 12.71 0.84
C GLN A 88 -17.63 12.88 2.35
N ILE A 89 -18.66 12.28 2.93
CA ILE A 89 -18.94 12.36 4.37
C ILE A 89 -17.91 11.60 5.20
N ILE A 90 -17.34 10.52 4.65
CA ILE A 90 -16.30 9.72 5.30
C ILE A 90 -15.02 10.55 5.41
N LEU A 91 -14.65 11.25 4.34
CA LEU A 91 -13.47 12.12 4.34
C LEU A 91 -13.63 13.28 5.34
N LEU A 92 -14.80 13.94 5.37
CA LEU A 92 -15.11 14.99 6.35
C LEU A 92 -15.02 14.45 7.78
N ARG A 93 -15.58 13.27 8.04
CA ARG A 93 -15.52 12.62 9.36
C ARG A 93 -14.09 12.36 9.80
N VAL A 94 -13.23 11.90 8.89
CA VAL A 94 -11.82 11.65 9.19
C VAL A 94 -11.09 12.95 9.50
N CYS A 95 -11.29 14.02 8.74
CA CYS A 95 -10.70 15.32 9.06
C CYS A 95 -11.13 15.82 10.45
N MET A 96 -12.42 15.70 10.80
CA MET A 96 -12.91 16.07 12.13
C MET A 96 -12.30 15.21 13.25
N LEU A 97 -12.15 13.90 13.03
CA LEU A 97 -11.50 13.02 14.00
C LEU A 97 -10.02 13.41 14.19
N LEU A 98 -9.30 13.66 13.11
CA LEU A 98 -7.90 14.07 13.18
C LEU A 98 -7.72 15.45 13.85
N GLN A 99 -8.68 16.37 13.70
CA GLN A 99 -8.72 17.63 14.44
C GLN A 99 -8.99 17.41 15.93
N HIS A 100 -9.94 16.53 16.28
CA HIS A 100 -10.27 16.22 17.68
C HIS A 100 -9.09 15.57 18.43
N GLU A 101 -8.36 14.67 17.78
CA GLU A 101 -7.17 14.03 18.36
C GLU A 101 -5.94 14.97 18.37
N GLY A 102 -6.07 16.23 17.94
CA GLY A 102 -4.99 17.22 17.91
C GLY A 102 -3.90 16.92 16.88
N ILE A 103 -4.18 16.08 15.89
CA ILE A 103 -3.25 15.71 14.81
C ILE A 103 -3.23 16.77 13.71
N LEU A 104 -4.38 17.38 13.42
CA LEU A 104 -4.51 18.49 12.48
C LEU A 104 -4.80 19.78 13.25
N ASN A 105 -4.04 20.84 12.96
CA ASN A 105 -4.17 22.18 13.57
C ASN A 105 -5.06 23.08 12.70
#